data_AF-A0A518IVF0-F1
#
_entry.id   AF-A0A518IVF0-F1
#
_cell.length_a   1.000
_cell.length_b   1.000
_cell.length_c   1.000
_cell.angle_alpha   90.00
_cell.angle_beta   90.00
_cell.angle_gamma   90.00
#
_symmetry.space_group_name_H-M   'P 1'
#
loop_
_entity.id
_entity.type
_entity.pdbx_description
1 polymer ?
#
loop_
_entity_poly.entity_id
_entity_poly.type
_entity_poly.pdbx_seq_one_letter_code
_entity_poly.pdbx_strand_id
1 'polypeptide(L)'
;MFGRIVNVAERTIAKVESGNADADKLIRPYNEVYRLWEALGNLVDPESLGLWFQTPNDSFDGLKPVEVIERGEIDRLWDMVFELQTGMPG
;
A
#
# COMPACT_ATOMS: atom_id res chain seq x y z
N MET A 1 14.41 -6.61 -1.05
CA MET A 1 13.32 -5.64 -1.29
C MET A 1 12.22 -5.71 -0.24
N PHE A 2 11.74 -6.90 0.14
CA PHE A 2 10.71 -7.11 1.17
C PHE A 2 10.94 -6.30 2.46
N GLY A 3 12.19 -6.23 2.95
CA GLY A 3 12.52 -5.47 4.16
C GLY A 3 12.28 -3.95 4.09
N ARG A 4 12.27 -3.32 2.90
CA ARG A 4 11.91 -1.88 2.79
C ARG A 4 10.41 -1.66 2.84
N ILE A 5 9.63 -2.57 2.28
CA ILE A 5 8.16 -2.51 2.31
C ILE A 5 7.67 -2.85 3.72
N VAL A 6 8.28 -3.83 4.39
CA VAL A 6 8.02 -4.10 5.80
C VAL A 6 8.39 -2.89 6.66
N ASN A 7 9.49 -2.19 6.38
CA ASN A 7 9.86 -0.97 7.11
C ASN A 7 8.93 0.22 6.81
N VAL A 8 8.35 0.30 5.60
CA VAL A 8 7.24 1.24 5.32
C VAL A 8 6.00 0.86 6.11
N ALA A 9 5.59 -0.41 6.08
CA ALA A 9 4.46 -0.90 6.84
C ALA A 9 4.68 -0.62 8.34
N GLU A 10 5.89 -0.86 8.85
CA GLU A 10 6.30 -0.56 10.22
C GLU A 10 6.23 0.94 10.53
N ARG A 11 6.62 1.84 9.62
CA ARG A 11 6.48 3.29 9.81
C ARG A 11 5.04 3.79 9.72
N THR A 12 4.24 3.22 8.82
CA THR A 12 2.79 3.50 8.76
C THR A 12 2.12 3.03 10.04
N ILE A 13 2.45 1.82 10.50
CA ILE A 13 2.00 1.25 11.77
C ILE A 13 2.44 2.16 12.92
N ALA A 14 3.71 2.59 12.98
CA ALA A 14 4.23 3.48 14.01
C ALA A 14 3.56 4.86 14.01
N LYS A 15 3.14 5.35 12.83
CA LYS A 15 2.38 6.60 12.69
C LYS A 15 0.92 6.44 13.14
N VAL A 16 0.34 5.25 13.01
CA VAL A 16 -0.94 4.89 13.62
C VAL A 16 -0.79 4.69 15.14
N GLU A 17 0.32 4.11 15.61
CA GLU A 17 0.65 3.91 17.03
C GLU A 17 0.85 5.22 17.79
N SER A 18 1.38 6.26 17.13
CA SER A 18 1.49 7.61 17.72
C SER A 18 0.12 8.25 18.02
N GLY A 19 -0.98 7.61 17.58
CA GLY A 19 -2.36 7.89 17.95
C GLY A 19 -2.93 7.07 19.12
N ASN A 20 -2.12 6.24 19.81
CA ASN A 20 -2.48 5.50 21.04
C ASN A 20 -3.43 4.30 20.81
N ALA A 21 -2.92 3.16 20.32
CA ALA A 21 -3.74 1.95 20.20
C ALA A 21 -2.98 0.62 20.28
N ASP A 22 -3.64 -0.33 20.96
CA ASP A 22 -3.32 -1.74 21.16
C ASP A 22 -2.75 -2.48 19.93
N ALA A 23 -1.82 -3.41 20.18
CA ALA A 23 -1.18 -4.27 19.17
C ALA A 23 -2.18 -5.02 18.24
N ASP A 24 -3.39 -5.32 18.71
CA ASP A 24 -4.46 -5.91 17.89
C ASP A 24 -4.95 -4.98 16.76
N LYS A 25 -4.86 -3.64 16.95
CA LYS A 25 -5.16 -2.67 15.91
C LYS A 25 -4.04 -2.57 14.85
N LEU A 26 -2.86 -3.14 15.10
CA LEU A 26 -1.72 -3.13 14.18
C LEU A 26 -1.71 -4.34 13.24
N ILE A 27 -2.32 -5.46 13.65
CA ILE A 27 -2.44 -6.69 12.85
C ILE A 27 -3.33 -6.47 11.62
N ARG A 28 -4.39 -5.66 11.75
CA ARG A 28 -5.31 -5.38 10.64
C ARG A 28 -4.65 -4.60 9.49
N PRO A 29 -4.01 -3.43 9.73
CA PRO A 29 -3.29 -2.69 8.69
C PRO A 29 -2.18 -3.51 8.03
N TYR A 30 -1.46 -4.33 8.80
CA TYR A 30 -0.39 -5.17 8.27
C TYR A 30 -0.93 -6.22 7.28
N ASN A 31 -2.01 -6.91 7.64
CA ASN A 31 -2.65 -7.88 6.75
C ASN A 31 -3.21 -7.23 5.49
N GLU A 32 -3.67 -5.98 5.58
CA GLU A 32 -4.22 -5.23 4.46
C GLU A 32 -3.14 -4.83 3.44
N VAL A 33 -2.01 -4.31 3.92
CA VAL A 33 -0.84 -4.02 3.06
C VAL A 33 -0.31 -5.29 2.41
N TYR A 34 -0.26 -6.40 3.15
CA TYR A 34 0.17 -7.70 2.62
C TYR A 34 -0.78 -8.21 1.53
N ARG A 35 -2.10 -8.14 1.74
CA ARG A 35 -3.11 -8.53 0.73
C ARG A 35 -3.03 -7.67 -0.51
N LEU A 36 -2.84 -6.35 -0.35
CA LEU A 36 -2.67 -5.43 -1.47
C LEU A 36 -1.42 -5.80 -2.28
N TRP A 37 -0.31 -6.11 -1.61
CA TRP A 37 0.92 -6.55 -2.28
C TRP A 37 0.73 -7.86 -3.05
N GLU A 38 0.06 -8.85 -2.46
CA GLU A 38 -0.24 -10.12 -3.14
C GLU A 38 -1.13 -9.90 -4.37
N ALA A 39 -2.18 -9.07 -4.24
CA ALA A 39 -3.07 -8.75 -5.35
C ALA A 39 -2.35 -8.03 -6.50
N LEU A 40 -1.47 -7.08 -6.16
CA LEU A 40 -0.63 -6.38 -7.13
C LEU A 40 0.39 -7.32 -7.79
N GLY A 41 1.03 -8.21 -7.01
CA GLY A 41 2.02 -9.16 -7.52
C GLY A 41 1.43 -10.21 -8.48
N ASN A 42 0.12 -10.44 -8.42
CA ASN A 42 -0.59 -11.26 -9.39
C ASN A 42 -0.89 -10.54 -10.72
N LEU A 43 -0.84 -9.20 -10.72
CA LEU A 43 -1.17 -8.37 -11.90
C LEU A 43 0.07 -7.86 -12.63
N VAL A 44 1.12 -7.55 -11.88
CA VAL A 44 2.35 -6.95 -12.39
C VAL A 44 3.57 -7.62 -11.78
N ASP A 45 4.69 -7.53 -12.50
CA ASP A 45 5.95 -8.12 -12.06
C ASP A 45 6.36 -7.59 -10.66
N PRO A 46 6.64 -8.49 -9.69
CA PRO A 46 7.07 -8.11 -8.34
C PRO A 46 8.31 -7.20 -8.30
N GLU A 47 9.24 -7.31 -9.25
CA GLU A 47 10.41 -6.42 -9.33
C GLU A 47 10.02 -5.00 -9.71
N SER A 48 8.99 -4.84 -10.54
CA SER A 48 8.45 -3.54 -10.95
C SER A 48 7.65 -2.87 -9.83
N LEU A 49 7.00 -3.65 -8.96
CA LEU A 49 6.26 -3.12 -7.81
C LEU A 49 7.14 -2.31 -6.87
N GLY A 50 8.37 -2.77 -6.61
CA GLY A 50 9.30 -2.05 -5.73
C GLY A 50 9.58 -0.62 -6.19
N LEU A 51 9.75 -0.43 -7.50
CA LEU A 51 9.95 0.88 -8.11
C LEU A 51 8.63 1.68 -8.16
N TRP A 52 7.53 1.02 -8.52
CA TRP A 52 6.21 1.64 -8.60
C TRP A 52 5.78 2.25 -7.26
N PHE A 53 5.99 1.56 -6.13
CA PHE A 53 5.70 2.08 -4.79
C PHE A 53 6.46 3.37 -4.45
N GLN A 54 7.60 3.63 -5.11
CA GLN A 54 8.46 4.79 -4.91
C GLN A 54 8.28 5.87 -5.99
N THR A 55 7.47 5.58 -7.01
CA THR A 55 7.26 6.47 -8.15
C THR A 55 5.98 7.29 -7.92
N PRO A 56 6.03 8.62 -8.09
CA PRO A 56 4.83 9.46 -8.08
C PRO A 56 3.80 8.96 -9.10
N ASN A 57 2.53 8.92 -8.71
CA ASN A 57 1.44 8.52 -9.60
C ASN A 57 0.33 9.58 -9.59
N ASP A 58 -0.06 10.04 -10.78
CA ASP A 58 -1.08 11.07 -10.95
C ASP A 58 -2.47 10.62 -10.45
N SER A 59 -2.76 9.31 -10.47
CA SER A 59 -3.97 8.73 -9.85
C SER A 59 -4.02 8.97 -8.33
N PHE A 60 -2.87 9.26 -7.72
CA PHE A 60 -2.74 9.55 -6.29
C PHE A 60 -2.37 11.03 -6.04
N ASP A 61 -2.81 11.95 -6.89
CA ASP A 61 -2.49 13.38 -6.79
C ASP A 61 -0.99 13.68 -6.85
N GLY A 62 -0.25 12.85 -7.60
CA GLY A 62 1.22 12.91 -7.68
C GLY A 62 1.93 12.34 -6.45
N LEU A 63 1.20 11.75 -5.50
CA LEU A 63 1.79 11.03 -4.38
C LEU A 63 2.35 9.69 -4.84
N LYS A 64 3.37 9.22 -4.12
CA LYS A 64 3.85 7.85 -4.26
C LYS A 64 2.87 6.90 -3.57
N PRO A 65 2.68 5.67 -4.07
CA PRO A 65 1.85 4.67 -3.40
C PRO A 65 2.24 4.43 -1.94
N VAL A 66 3.53 4.51 -1.62
CA VAL A 66 4.04 4.44 -0.24
C VAL A 66 3.50 5.55 0.66
N GLU A 67 3.36 6.77 0.14
CA GLU A 67 2.88 7.94 0.88
C GLU A 67 1.35 7.90 1.07
N VAL A 68 0.63 7.30 0.12
CA VAL A 68 -0.82 7.03 0.24
C VAL A 68 -1.10 6.10 1.42
N ILE A 69 -0.31 5.02 1.55
CA ILE A 69 -0.38 4.11 2.70
C ILE A 69 -0.06 4.85 4.01
N GLU A 70 1.01 5.65 4.04
CA GLU A 70 1.41 6.44 5.23
C GLU A 70 0.39 7.53 5.64
N ARG A 71 -0.55 7.86 4.76
CA ARG A 71 -1.67 8.78 5.04
C ARG A 71 -2.94 8.05 5.49
N GLY A 72 -2.96 6.72 5.45
CA GLY A 72 -4.13 5.91 5.73
C GLY A 72 -5.13 5.87 4.57
N GLU A 73 -4.72 6.27 3.37
CA GLU A 73 -5.57 6.29 2.17
C GLU A 73 -5.42 5.00 1.34
N ILE A 74 -5.19 3.86 2.00
CA ILE A 74 -4.90 2.57 1.33
C ILE A 74 -6.04 2.11 0.41
N ASP A 75 -7.28 2.55 0.68
CA ASP A 75 -8.45 2.29 -0.17
C ASP A 75 -8.22 2.74 -1.62
N ARG A 76 -7.51 3.85 -1.85
CA ARG A 76 -7.18 4.35 -3.21
C ARG A 76 -6.32 3.35 -3.99
N LEU A 77 -5.46 2.61 -3.29
CA LEU A 77 -4.63 1.58 -3.91
C LEU A 77 -5.47 0.35 -4.25
N TRP A 78 -6.43 0.00 -3.40
CA TRP A 78 -7.38 -1.08 -3.67
C TRP A 78 -8.28 -0.77 -4.87
N ASP A 79 -8.76 0.46 -5.00
CA ASP A 79 -9.54 0.89 -6.16
C ASP A 79 -8.75 0.69 -7.46
N MET A 80 -7.49 1.12 -7.48
CA MET A 80 -6.61 0.91 -8.64
C MET A 80 -6.38 -0.58 -8.93
N VAL A 81 -6.18 -1.42 -7.90
CA VAL A 81 -6.07 -2.88 -8.10
C VAL A 81 -7.34 -3.46 -8.71
N PHE A 82 -8.50 -2.99 -8.26
CA PHE A 82 -9.79 -3.42 -8.78
C PHE A 82 -9.98 -3.02 -10.26
N GLU A 83 -9.61 -1.78 -10.63
CA GLU A 83 -9.61 -1.32 -12.02
C GLU A 83 -8.69 -2.18 -12.90
N LEU A 84 -7.46 -2.47 -12.42
CA LEU A 84 -6.51 -3.33 -13.13
C LEU A 84 -7.00 -4.77 -13.28
N GLN A 85 -7.72 -5.30 -12.28
CA GLN A 85 -8.32 -6.66 -12.33
C GLN A 85 -9.51 -6.76 -13.28
N THR A 86 -10.34 -5.72 -13.32
CA THR A 86 -11.58 -5.72 -14.10
C THR A 86 -11.38 -5.24 -15.54
N GLY A 87 -10.24 -4.61 -15.84
CA GLY A 87 -9.94 -4.02 -17.15
C GLY A 87 -10.85 -2.85 -17.51
N MET A 88 -11.64 -2.35 -16.56
CA MET A 88 -12.51 -1.19 -16.72
C MET A 88 -11.84 0.01 -16.06
N PRO A 89 -11.51 1.08 -16.81
CA PRO A 89 -11.16 2.34 -16.19
C PRO A 89 -12.41 2.93 -15.52
N GLY A 90 -12.27 3.37 -14.27
CA GLY A 90 -13.30 4.10 -13.53
C GLY A 90 -13.64 5.44 -14.15
#